data_AF-A0A3Z8TYN3-F1
#
_entry.id   AF-A0A3Z8TYN3-F1
#
_cell.length_a   1.000
_cell.length_b   1.000
_cell.length_c   1.000
_cell.angle_alpha   90.00
_cell.angle_beta   90.00
_cell.angle_gamma   90.00
#
_symmetry.space_group_name_H-M   'P 1'
#
loop_
_entity.id
_entity.type
_entity.pdbx_description
1 polymer ?
#
loop_
_entity_poly.entity_id
_entity_poly.type
_entity_poly.pdbx_seq_one_letter_code
_entity_poly.pdbx_strand_id
1 'polypeptide(L)'
;MILEIHSYDAEFFLTLGIEKHSQIAFAAKRTSLEIMHNGITHQIKTDKDFGILLNVICVIRERIDESFEEEDKSLVIDIDEIVAKVCKELE
;
A
#
# COMPACT_ATOMS: atom_id res chain seq x y z
N MET A 1 -8.50 4.46 -12.54
CA MET A 1 -7.20 4.94 -12.04
C MET A 1 -6.12 3.90 -12.29
N ILE A 2 -4.91 4.32 -12.66
CA ILE A 2 -3.71 3.48 -12.61
C ILE A 2 -3.09 3.60 -11.22
N LEU A 3 -2.94 2.49 -10.50
CA LEU A 3 -2.29 2.45 -9.20
C LEU A 3 -0.91 1.79 -9.35
N GLU A 4 0.13 2.53 -9.01
CA GLU A 4 1.50 2.03 -8.99
C GLU A 4 1.98 1.93 -7.54
N ILE A 5 2.45 0.75 -7.16
CA ILE A 5 2.92 0.45 -5.81
C ILE A 5 4.34 -0.07 -5.92
N HIS A 6 5.25 0.53 -5.17
CA HIS A 6 6.64 0.08 -5.16
C HIS A 6 7.26 0.12 -3.77
N SER A 7 8.27 -0.73 -3.60
CA SER A 7 9.21 -0.75 -2.48
C SER A 7 10.56 -1.14 -3.05
N TYR A 8 11.52 -0.23 -3.01
CA TYR A 8 12.90 -0.47 -3.43
C TYR A 8 13.60 -1.40 -2.45
N ASP A 9 13.34 -1.24 -1.15
CA ASP A 9 13.93 -2.09 -0.11
C ASP A 9 13.53 -3.56 -0.27
N ALA A 10 12.30 -3.81 -0.74
CA ALA A 10 11.78 -5.15 -0.97
C ALA A 10 11.89 -5.62 -2.44
N GLU A 11 12.57 -4.87 -3.31
CA GLU A 11 12.66 -5.13 -4.76
C GLU A 11 11.28 -5.42 -5.41
N PHE A 12 10.27 -4.66 -5.01
CA PHE A 12 8.88 -4.86 -5.38
C PHE A 12 8.35 -3.71 -6.24
N PHE A 13 7.67 -4.06 -7.33
CA PHE A 13 6.97 -3.12 -8.19
C PHE A 13 5.67 -3.76 -8.73
N LEU A 14 4.57 -3.04 -8.65
CA LEU A 14 3.26 -3.48 -9.11
C LEU A 14 2.47 -2.32 -9.72
N THR A 15 2.02 -2.49 -10.96
CA THR A 15 1.10 -1.56 -11.64
C THR A 15 -0.25 -2.25 -11.84
N LEU A 16 -1.32 -1.62 -11.36
CA LEU A 16 -2.69 -2.11 -11.44
C LEU A 16 -3.60 -1.08 -12.11
N GLY A 17 -4.50 -1.55 -12.96
CA GLY A 17 -5.66 -0.76 -13.37
C GLY A 17 -6.82 -1.05 -12.42
N ILE A 18 -7.29 -0.04 -11.69
CA ILE A 18 -8.46 -0.17 -10.81
C ILE A 18 -9.54 0.86 -11.17
N GLU A 19 -10.78 0.40 -11.19
CA GLU A 19 -11.99 1.20 -11.45
C GLU A 19 -12.73 1.59 -10.17
N LYS A 20 -12.54 0.84 -9.09
CA LYS A 20 -13.18 1.05 -7.78
C LYS A 20 -12.32 0.51 -6.65
N HIS A 21 -12.46 1.07 -5.44
CA HIS A 21 -11.70 0.64 -4.26
C HIS A 21 -11.82 -0.87 -3.98
N SER A 22 -13.00 -1.47 -4.20
CA SER A 22 -13.26 -2.88 -3.87
C SER A 22 -12.50 -3.91 -4.74
N GLN A 23 -11.77 -3.46 -5.77
CA GLN A 23 -10.93 -4.35 -6.59
C GLN A 23 -9.58 -4.65 -5.95
N ILE A 24 -9.15 -3.84 -4.99
CA ILE A 24 -7.88 -4.00 -4.28
C ILE A 24 -8.11 -4.11 -2.78
N ALA A 25 -7.36 -4.98 -2.12
CA ALA A 25 -7.35 -5.08 -0.68
C ALA A 25 -5.93 -5.18 -0.14
N PHE A 26 -5.70 -4.57 1.01
CA PHE A 26 -4.43 -4.58 1.72
C PHE A 26 -4.62 -5.30 3.06
N ALA A 27 -3.64 -6.12 3.44
CA ALA A 27 -3.64 -6.77 4.74
C ALA A 27 -2.25 -6.71 5.40
N ALA A 28 -2.22 -6.37 6.68
CA ALA A 28 -1.01 -6.44 7.49
C ALA A 28 -0.96 -7.83 8.10
N LYS A 29 0.18 -8.50 7.95
CA LYS A 29 0.54 -9.69 8.71
C LYS A 29 1.69 -9.33 9.63
N ARG A 30 2.07 -10.26 10.50
CA ARG A 30 3.05 -10.05 11.57
C ARG A 30 4.34 -9.34 11.10
N THR A 31 4.82 -9.64 9.89
CA THR A 31 6.06 -9.10 9.30
C THR A 31 5.94 -8.95 7.77
N SER A 32 4.74 -8.69 7.25
CA SER A 32 4.54 -8.51 5.81
C SER A 32 3.28 -7.74 5.49
N LEU A 33 3.31 -7.02 4.38
CA LEU A 33 2.13 -6.45 3.74
C LEU A 33 1.66 -7.40 2.63
N GLU A 34 0.37 -7.61 2.54
CA GLU A 34 -0.26 -8.34 1.44
C GLU A 34 -1.11 -7.38 0.62
N ILE A 35 -0.97 -7.46 -0.70
CA ILE A 35 -1.75 -6.72 -1.68
C ILE A 35 -2.52 -7.76 -2.50
N MET A 36 -3.84 -7.68 -2.46
CA MET A 36 -4.74 -8.62 -3.12
C MET A 36 -5.50 -7.89 -4.23
N HIS A 37 -5.43 -8.41 -5.46
CA HIS A 37 -6.14 -7.86 -6.60
C HIS A 37 -6.50 -8.99 -7.59
N ASN A 38 -7.77 -9.06 -8.02
CA ASN A 38 -8.29 -10.05 -8.96
C ASN A 38 -7.88 -11.52 -8.65
N GLY A 39 -7.91 -11.90 -7.37
CA GLY A 39 -7.56 -13.25 -6.92
C GLY A 39 -6.05 -13.54 -6.87
N ILE A 40 -5.21 -12.56 -7.19
CA ILE A 40 -3.75 -12.62 -7.04
C ILE A 40 -3.38 -11.94 -5.72
N THR A 41 -2.54 -12.60 -4.93
CA THR A 41 -1.97 -12.04 -3.71
C THR A 41 -0.48 -11.84 -3.90
N HIS A 42 -0.03 -10.60 -3.71
CA HIS A 42 1.37 -10.23 -3.62
C HIS A 42 1.73 -10.00 -2.16
N GLN A 43 2.90 -10.48 -1.75
CA GLN A 43 3.39 -10.32 -0.39
C GLN A 43 4.73 -9.57 -0.41
N ILE A 44 4.81 -8.53 0.41
CA ILE A 44 6.01 -7.72 0.62
C ILE A 44 6.47 -8.01 2.05
N LYS A 45 7.61 -8.69 2.17
CA LYS A 45 8.22 -8.98 3.47
C LYS A 45 8.94 -7.75 3.99
N THR A 46 8.89 -7.56 5.30
CA THR A 46 9.45 -6.38 5.98
C THR A 46 9.90 -6.76 7.39
N ASP A 47 10.85 -6.01 7.92
CA ASP A 47 11.37 -6.15 9.28
C ASP A 47 10.50 -5.40 10.33
N LYS A 48 9.50 -4.63 9.88
CA LYS A 48 8.64 -3.82 10.76
C LYS A 48 7.60 -4.66 11.49
N ASP A 49 7.24 -4.20 12.68
CA ASP A 49 6.21 -4.82 13.49
C ASP A 49 4.80 -4.57 12.93
N PHE A 50 3.86 -5.39 13.39
CA PHE A 50 2.47 -5.33 12.96
C PHE A 50 1.79 -3.97 13.18
N GLY A 51 2.17 -3.23 14.25
CA GLY A 51 1.59 -1.93 14.55
C GLY A 51 1.98 -0.88 13.51
N ILE A 52 3.26 -0.85 13.12
CA ILE A 52 3.74 0.00 12.02
C ILE A 52 3.02 -0.39 10.72
N LEU A 53 2.97 -1.68 10.39
CA LEU A 53 2.35 -2.16 9.15
C LEU A 53 0.85 -1.86 9.07
N LEU A 54 0.15 -1.92 10.20
CA LEU A 54 -1.26 -1.55 10.27
C LEU A 54 -1.47 -0.08 9.90
N ASN A 55 -0.64 0.82 10.44
CA ASN A 55 -0.72 2.25 10.14
C ASN A 55 -0.34 2.54 8.68
N VAL A 56 0.68 1.87 8.14
CA VAL A 56 1.04 1.96 6.72
C VAL A 56 -0.15 1.64 5.82
N ILE A 57 -0.90 0.57 6.13
CA ILE A 57 -2.09 0.21 5.36
C ILE A 57 -3.19 1.27 5.48
N CYS A 58 -3.40 1.85 6.66
CA CYS A 58 -4.37 2.94 6.81
C CYS A 58 -4.03 4.11 5.90
N VAL A 59 -2.76 4.56 5.89
CA VAL A 59 -2.29 5.65 5.02
C VAL A 59 -2.47 5.30 3.54
N ILE A 60 -2.11 4.08 3.13
CA ILE A 60 -2.30 3.65 1.73
C ILE A 60 -3.78 3.69 1.35
N ARG A 61 -4.68 3.22 2.23
CA ARG A 61 -6.12 3.21 1.97
C ARG A 61 -6.69 4.61 1.88
N GLU A 62 -6.32 5.50 2.80
CA GLU A 62 -6.73 6.91 2.77
C GLU A 62 -6.31 7.57 1.47
N ARG A 63 -5.06 7.40 1.03
CA ARG A 63 -4.58 7.96 -0.25
C ARG A 63 -5.35 7.42 -1.46
N ILE A 64 -5.71 6.14 -1.45
CA ILE A 64 -6.51 5.54 -2.53
C ILE A 64 -7.92 6.13 -2.54
N ASP A 65 -8.55 6.24 -1.37
CA ASP A 65 -9.90 6.80 -1.23
C ASP A 65 -9.92 8.28 -1.66
N GLU A 66 -8.94 9.09 -1.22
CA GLU A 66 -8.74 10.48 -1.66
C GLU A 66 -8.60 10.58 -3.19
N SER A 67 -7.73 9.78 -3.81
CA SER A 67 -7.57 9.78 -5.26
C SER A 67 -8.83 9.37 -6.02
N PHE A 68 -9.67 8.50 -5.45
CA PHE A 68 -10.97 8.19 -6.04
C PHE A 68 -11.96 9.36 -5.93
N GLU A 69 -11.97 10.07 -4.80
CA GLU A 69 -12.81 11.27 -4.61
C GLU A 69 -12.39 12.43 -5.52
N GLU A 70 -11.08 12.59 -5.76
CA GLU A 70 -10.51 13.61 -6.65
C GLU A 70 -10.57 13.23 -8.15
N GLU A 71 -11.10 12.04 -8.48
CA GLU A 71 -11.16 11.50 -9.84
C GLU A 71 -9.77 11.40 -10.52
N ASP A 72 -8.73 11.08 -9.74
CA ASP A 72 -7.37 10.96 -10.22
C ASP A 72 -7.23 9.88 -11.30
N LYS A 73 -6.43 10.21 -12.32
CA LYS A 73 -6.08 9.25 -13.38
C LYS A 73 -5.06 8.22 -12.89
N SER A 74 -4.19 8.60 -11.96
CA SER A 74 -3.11 7.76 -11.46
C SER A 74 -2.72 8.10 -10.03
N LEU A 75 -2.36 7.08 -9.26
CA LEU A 75 -1.81 7.21 -7.91
C LEU A 75 -0.53 6.37 -7.79
N VAL A 76 0.51 6.97 -7.23
CA VAL A 76 1.78 6.32 -6.94
C VAL A 76 1.95 6.20 -5.42
N ILE A 77 2.16 4.97 -4.96
CA ILE A 77 2.40 4.60 -3.57
C ILE A 77 3.84 4.08 -3.45
N ASP A 78 4.69 4.88 -2.80
CA ASP A 78 5.99 4.46 -2.29
C ASP A 78 5.80 3.90 -0.87
N ILE A 79 5.95 2.59 -0.72
CA ILE A 79 5.79 1.91 0.57
C ILE A 79 6.93 2.28 1.52
N ASP A 80 8.15 2.45 1.02
CA ASP A 80 9.32 2.71 1.85
C ASP A 80 9.21 4.11 2.47
N GLU A 81 8.76 5.10 1.68
CA GLU A 81 8.46 6.45 2.17
C GLU A 81 7.37 6.43 3.25
N ILE A 82 6.27 5.72 3.03
CA ILE A 82 5.16 5.66 3.98
C ILE A 82 5.60 4.96 5.27
N VAL A 83 6.36 3.86 5.18
CA VAL A 83 6.93 3.19 6.35
C VAL A 83 7.83 4.15 7.12
N ALA A 84 8.74 4.86 6.46
CA ALA A 84 9.63 5.81 7.11
C ALA A 84 8.88 6.95 7.80
N LYS A 85 7.79 7.44 7.19
CA LYS A 85 6.92 8.46 7.79
C LYS A 85 6.21 7.93 9.03
N VAL A 86 5.56 6.77 8.94
CA VAL A 86 4.84 6.14 10.06
C VAL A 86 5.79 5.83 11.22
N CYS A 87 7.00 5.34 10.96
CA CYS A 87 7.98 5.11 12.01
C CYS A 87 8.30 6.39 12.78
N LYS A 88 8.50 7.52 12.10
CA LYS A 88 8.78 8.82 12.74
C LYS A 88 7.60 9.36 13.56
N GLU A 89 6.37 9.03 13.17
CA GLU A 89 5.16 9.50 13.87
C GLU A 89 4.85 8.67 15.13
N LEU A 90 5.37 7.44 15.22
CA LEU A 90 5.17 6.53 16.33
C LEU A 90 6.37 6.43 17.30
N GLU A 91 7.48 7.13 17.00
CA GLU A 91 8.61 7.37 17.90
C GLU A 91 8.29 8.41 18.99
#